data_AF-A0A956G186-F1
#
_entry.id   AF-A0A956G186-F1
#
_cell.length_a   1.000
_cell.length_b   1.000
_cell.length_c   1.000
_cell.angle_alpha   90.00
_cell.angle_beta   90.00
_cell.angle_gamma   90.00
#
_symmetry.space_group_name_H-M   'P 1'
#
loop_
_entity.id
_entity.type
_entity.pdbx_description
1 polymer ?
#
loop_
_entity_poly.entity_id
_entity_poly.type
_entity_poly.pdbx_seq_one_letter_code
_entity_poly.pdbx_strand_id
1 'polypeptide(L)'
;MRRPQWIPARADGPGIALATALGVLALALVRALPPSPFISKILVALVLGIVVLNSPLRRLIGLTLPGAEREPDRYASGLRFTGKWVLRLAIILMGLKVQTSFFGGRELMVIGIVAFAAIPSAFFVAHALATALGVRRPLADLLAAGTMICGASAVNAVAPIARARREEQGIAIGVVFLFSVVALLAFRPIAALVGLDPRFAGIWAGLSVNDLSSAVAVGAQMGEAGDVMAAAAKSARILLLAPFLVILAVLRRDGAPVGVPRKIVDLLPLFILGYVGLALLRVAGDHWLAEAPIWGSILGADRFAVDLLLATVAAGIGLHLGLRALLAAGVQALVVGAGTSLWIAGLSLAMIVGAAREGVSVAAMIGALGLGVGLLAFRRSSARLAQMALLRRRFDAGAPLSLGEATGLLDVAEAAGEPLTDDLLRRILAQLHPSIGELIPVRQSPLAKGVGCRWITYWEGTSGWALVAVAREPGAATPIHAHPHRLLGKAIEGVLEETRFAEHGDGALEVVAREVLGHNALVESDGRASIHVVRALGPGAAIDLQLRGPEDGRPGRRFVVEGSSLDVDALAVGDRVVVREEIDDRPGHGGEGAAAGRVTRAARR
;
A
#
# COMPACT_ATOMS: atom_id res chain seq x y z
N MET A 1 -15.24 -31.45 -30.62
CA MET A 1 -15.82 -30.27 -29.91
C MET A 1 -15.02 -30.04 -28.62
N ARG A 2 -14.58 -28.82 -28.33
CA ARG A 2 -13.87 -28.52 -27.06
C ARG A 2 -14.84 -28.77 -25.90
N ARG A 3 -14.43 -29.54 -24.90
CA ARG A 3 -15.27 -29.84 -23.74
C ARG A 3 -15.69 -28.53 -23.04
N PRO A 4 -16.97 -28.35 -22.67
CA PRO A 4 -17.40 -27.17 -21.95
C PRO A 4 -16.66 -27.05 -20.62
N GLN A 5 -16.21 -25.84 -20.28
CA GLN A 5 -15.43 -25.59 -19.06
C GLN A 5 -16.20 -25.86 -17.75
N TRP A 6 -17.53 -25.97 -17.81
CA TRP A 6 -18.42 -26.22 -16.66
C TRP A 6 -18.59 -27.70 -16.34
N ILE A 7 -18.12 -28.61 -17.20
CA ILE A 7 -18.02 -30.03 -16.88
C ILE A 7 -16.64 -30.26 -16.25
N PRO A 8 -16.48 -31.00 -15.14
CA PRO A 8 -15.18 -31.25 -14.50
C PRO A 8 -14.34 -32.30 -15.23
N ALA A 9 -13.02 -32.13 -15.21
CA ALA A 9 -12.05 -33.03 -15.83
C ALA A 9 -11.58 -34.08 -14.85
N ARG A 10 -10.95 -35.14 -15.37
CA ARG A 10 -10.23 -36.11 -14.52
C ARG A 10 -9.19 -35.40 -13.64
N ALA A 11 -8.55 -34.37 -14.15
CA ALA A 11 -7.61 -33.52 -13.39
C ALA A 11 -8.28 -32.63 -12.33
N ASP A 12 -9.58 -32.35 -12.43
CA ASP A 12 -10.31 -31.56 -11.43
C ASP A 12 -10.81 -32.43 -10.25
N GLY A 13 -10.92 -33.75 -10.48
CA GLY A 13 -11.47 -34.71 -9.52
C GLY A 13 -10.85 -34.64 -8.11
N PRO A 14 -9.51 -34.69 -7.95
CA PRO A 14 -8.90 -34.72 -6.62
C PRO A 14 -9.21 -33.48 -5.78
N GLY A 15 -9.16 -32.29 -6.40
CA GLY A 15 -9.46 -31.02 -5.70
C GLY A 15 -10.93 -30.87 -5.33
N ILE A 16 -11.84 -31.27 -6.21
CA ILE A 16 -13.28 -31.29 -5.92
C ILE A 16 -13.56 -32.28 -4.79
N ALA A 17 -13.04 -33.50 -4.88
CA ALA A 17 -13.24 -34.55 -3.88
C ALA A 17 -12.74 -34.13 -2.49
N LEU A 18 -11.54 -33.52 -2.40
CA LEU A 18 -11.00 -33.02 -1.14
C LEU A 18 -11.91 -31.93 -0.53
N ALA A 19 -12.31 -30.95 -1.33
CA ALA A 19 -13.19 -29.87 -0.86
C ALA A 19 -14.56 -30.41 -0.41
N THR A 20 -15.13 -31.36 -1.16
CA THR A 20 -16.41 -31.98 -0.82
C THR A 20 -16.30 -32.84 0.44
N ALA A 21 -15.22 -33.61 0.60
CA ALA A 21 -15.00 -34.41 1.80
C ALA A 21 -14.94 -33.53 3.06
N LEU A 22 -14.23 -32.40 3.01
CA LEU A 22 -14.21 -31.43 4.10
C LEU A 22 -15.56 -30.75 4.31
N GLY A 23 -16.31 -30.46 3.24
CA GLY A 23 -17.68 -29.93 3.33
C GLY A 23 -18.64 -30.91 4.02
N VAL A 24 -18.60 -32.20 3.65
CA VAL A 24 -19.38 -33.26 4.28
C VAL A 24 -18.99 -33.41 5.75
N LEU A 25 -17.69 -33.42 6.04
CA LEU A 25 -17.17 -33.50 7.41
C LEU A 25 -17.67 -32.31 8.26
N ALA A 26 -17.70 -31.11 7.70
CA ALA A 26 -18.23 -29.93 8.38
C ALA A 26 -19.73 -30.07 8.70
N LEU A 27 -20.53 -30.55 7.75
CA LEU A 27 -21.95 -30.81 7.96
C LEU A 27 -22.20 -31.87 9.03
N ALA A 28 -21.39 -32.93 9.06
CA ALA A 28 -21.47 -33.97 10.08
C ALA A 28 -21.06 -33.43 11.47
N LEU A 29 -19.96 -32.69 11.56
CA LEU A 29 -19.47 -32.13 12.81
C LEU A 29 -20.46 -31.13 13.43
N VAL A 30 -21.08 -30.28 12.60
CA VAL A 30 -22.07 -29.30 13.08
C VAL A 30 -23.35 -29.97 13.56
N ARG A 31 -23.73 -31.13 13.02
CA ARG A 31 -24.84 -31.92 13.54
C ARG A 31 -24.53 -32.57 14.90
N ALA A 32 -23.26 -32.84 15.18
CA ALA A 32 -22.81 -33.44 16.44
C ALA A 32 -22.60 -32.39 17.55
N LEU A 33 -22.42 -31.12 17.20
CA LEU A 33 -22.22 -30.02 18.14
C LEU A 33 -23.55 -29.42 18.61
N PRO A 34 -23.60 -28.82 19.82
CA PRO A 34 -24.77 -28.07 20.27
C PRO A 34 -25.08 -26.92 19.29
N PRO A 35 -26.36 -26.68 18.95
CA PRO A 35 -26.72 -25.56 18.09
C PRO A 35 -26.26 -24.26 18.74
N SER A 36 -25.31 -23.60 18.07
CA SER A 36 -24.73 -22.34 18.53
C SER A 36 -24.93 -21.27 17.44
N PRO A 37 -25.33 -20.04 17.80
CA PRO A 37 -25.41 -18.94 16.85
C PRO A 37 -24.04 -18.54 16.30
N PHE A 38 -22.93 -18.99 16.90
CA PHE A 38 -21.57 -18.69 16.46
C PHE A 38 -20.97 -19.77 15.56
N ILE A 39 -21.57 -20.96 15.50
CA ILE A 39 -21.04 -22.11 14.73
C ILE A 39 -21.95 -22.34 13.53
N SER A 40 -21.53 -21.87 12.35
CA SER A 40 -22.21 -22.16 11.08
C SER A 40 -21.51 -23.30 10.32
N LYS A 41 -22.28 -24.08 9.56
CA LYS A 41 -21.79 -25.12 8.63
C LYS A 41 -20.64 -24.60 7.74
N ILE A 42 -20.81 -23.37 7.26
CA ILE A 42 -19.87 -22.70 6.37
C ILE A 42 -18.59 -22.31 7.10
N LEU A 43 -18.70 -21.75 8.31
CA LEU A 43 -17.54 -21.39 9.11
C LEU A 43 -16.69 -22.62 9.46
N VAL A 44 -17.32 -23.72 9.86
CA VAL A 44 -16.62 -24.98 10.17
C VAL A 44 -15.91 -25.52 8.93
N ALA A 45 -16.58 -25.54 7.77
CA ALA A 45 -15.97 -26.00 6.52
C ALA A 45 -14.75 -25.15 6.13
N LEU A 46 -14.85 -23.82 6.26
CA LEU A 46 -13.75 -22.90 6.03
C LEU A 46 -12.57 -23.20 6.96
N VAL A 47 -12.82 -23.28 8.28
CA VAL A 47 -11.78 -23.53 9.28
C VAL A 47 -11.09 -24.86 9.03
N LEU A 48 -11.84 -25.92 8.69
CA LEU A 48 -11.25 -27.20 8.32
C LEU A 48 -10.29 -27.08 7.12
N GLY A 49 -10.69 -26.33 6.07
CA GLY A 49 -9.80 -26.06 4.93
C GLY A 49 -8.52 -25.30 5.34
N ILE A 50 -8.64 -24.27 6.18
CA ILE A 50 -7.50 -23.49 6.69
C ILE A 50 -6.56 -24.39 7.48
N VAL A 51 -7.10 -25.19 8.40
CA VAL A 51 -6.32 -26.11 9.25
C VAL A 51 -5.61 -27.14 8.39
N VAL A 52 -6.28 -27.76 7.43
CA VAL A 52 -5.67 -28.76 6.53
C VAL A 52 -4.51 -28.15 5.74
N LEU A 53 -4.68 -26.95 5.19
CA LEU A 53 -3.62 -26.29 4.41
C LEU A 53 -2.42 -25.88 5.27
N ASN A 54 -2.67 -25.32 6.46
CA ASN A 54 -1.60 -24.72 7.27
C ASN A 54 -0.92 -25.71 8.23
N SER A 55 -1.51 -26.87 8.47
CA SER A 55 -0.95 -27.93 9.32
C SER A 55 0.01 -28.87 8.57
N PRO A 56 0.76 -29.74 9.29
CA PRO A 56 1.58 -30.79 8.68
C PRO A 56 0.77 -31.77 7.81
N LEU A 57 -0.56 -31.85 7.97
CA LEU A 57 -1.43 -32.74 7.19
C LEU A 57 -1.31 -32.48 5.69
N ARG A 58 -1.02 -31.24 5.26
CA ARG A 58 -0.82 -30.93 3.84
C ARG A 58 0.25 -31.82 3.18
N ARG A 59 1.30 -32.19 3.92
CA ARG A 59 2.39 -33.02 3.39
C ARG A 59 1.93 -34.46 3.17
N LEU A 60 1.06 -34.96 4.05
CA LEU A 60 0.50 -36.31 3.96
C LEU A 60 -0.40 -36.47 2.73
N ILE A 61 -1.17 -35.42 2.39
CA ILE A 61 -2.05 -35.43 1.23
C ILE A 61 -1.39 -34.90 -0.06
N GLY A 62 -0.15 -34.41 0.00
CA GLY A 62 0.55 -33.83 -1.16
C GLY A 62 -0.04 -32.49 -1.63
N LEU A 63 -0.57 -31.68 -0.70
CA LEU A 63 -1.11 -30.35 -0.96
C LEU A 63 -0.02 -29.28 -0.78
N THR A 64 0.23 -28.48 -1.82
CA THR A 64 1.21 -27.39 -1.79
C THR A 64 0.61 -26.07 -1.29
N LEU A 65 1.45 -25.16 -0.78
CA LEU A 65 1.00 -23.86 -0.34
C LEU A 65 0.59 -22.97 -1.54
N PRO A 66 -0.41 -22.09 -1.38
CA PRO A 66 -0.81 -21.18 -2.44
C PRO A 66 0.27 -20.10 -2.64
N GLY A 67 0.79 -19.95 -3.87
CA GLY A 67 1.81 -18.98 -4.23
C GLY A 67 1.92 -18.76 -5.75
N ALA A 68 2.77 -17.82 -6.18
CA ALA A 68 3.01 -17.49 -7.60
C ALA A 68 3.56 -18.69 -8.41
N GLU A 69 4.18 -19.63 -7.71
CA GLU A 69 4.75 -20.88 -8.23
C GLU A 69 3.82 -22.08 -7.99
N ARG A 70 2.50 -21.92 -8.05
CA ARG A 70 1.62 -23.10 -8.10
C ARG A 70 1.78 -23.77 -9.47
N GLU A 71 2.90 -24.48 -9.65
CA GLU A 71 2.94 -25.68 -10.47
C GLU A 71 1.75 -26.56 -10.04
N PRO A 72 1.11 -27.27 -10.98
CA PRO A 72 -0.19 -27.87 -10.75
C PRO A 72 -0.06 -29.01 -9.75
N ASP A 73 -0.17 -28.71 -8.45
CA ASP A 73 -0.51 -29.74 -7.49
C ASP A 73 -1.82 -30.39 -7.97
N ARG A 74 -1.97 -31.68 -7.68
CA ARG A 74 -3.09 -32.49 -8.20
C ARG A 74 -4.47 -31.96 -7.79
N TYR A 75 -4.53 -31.02 -6.84
CA TYR A 75 -5.75 -30.43 -6.31
C TYR A 75 -6.06 -29.05 -6.92
N ALA A 76 -5.07 -28.34 -7.45
CA ALA A 76 -5.18 -26.94 -7.84
C ALA A 76 -6.28 -26.70 -8.87
N SER A 77 -6.37 -27.56 -9.89
CA SER A 77 -7.40 -27.46 -10.93
C SER A 77 -8.80 -27.68 -10.35
N GLY A 78 -8.96 -28.71 -9.51
CA GLY A 78 -10.22 -29.01 -8.86
C GLY A 78 -10.67 -27.92 -7.89
N LEU A 79 -9.76 -27.37 -7.08
CA LEU A 79 -10.11 -26.30 -6.15
C LEU A 79 -10.50 -24.99 -6.88
N ARG A 80 -9.85 -24.69 -8.01
CA ARG A 80 -10.29 -23.58 -8.91
C ARG A 80 -11.66 -23.86 -9.52
N PHE A 81 -11.91 -25.11 -9.93
CA PHE A 81 -13.22 -25.52 -10.45
C PHE A 81 -14.29 -25.35 -9.38
N THR A 82 -14.03 -25.77 -8.14
CA THR A 82 -14.93 -25.60 -7.00
C THR A 82 -15.27 -24.13 -6.76
N GLY A 83 -14.25 -23.26 -6.64
CA GLY A 83 -14.48 -21.83 -6.43
C GLY A 83 -15.24 -21.13 -7.57
N LYS A 84 -15.16 -21.66 -8.80
CA LYS A 84 -15.79 -21.06 -9.98
C LYS A 84 -17.15 -21.66 -10.32
N TRP A 85 -17.22 -22.96 -10.57
CA TRP A 85 -18.39 -23.63 -11.15
C TRP A 85 -19.31 -24.24 -10.10
N VAL A 86 -18.75 -24.87 -9.05
CA VAL A 86 -19.56 -25.40 -7.94
C VAL A 86 -20.27 -24.25 -7.21
N LEU A 87 -19.59 -23.12 -7.01
CA LEU A 87 -20.21 -21.89 -6.48
C LEU A 87 -21.35 -21.37 -7.37
N ARG A 88 -21.15 -21.32 -8.69
CA ARG A 88 -22.20 -20.86 -9.63
C ARG A 88 -23.42 -21.79 -9.60
N LEU A 89 -23.19 -23.10 -9.52
CA LEU A 89 -24.27 -24.07 -9.39
C LEU A 89 -25.03 -23.87 -8.07
N ALA A 90 -24.33 -23.67 -6.95
CA ALA A 90 -24.95 -23.37 -5.67
C ALA A 90 -25.84 -22.12 -5.74
N ILE A 91 -25.34 -21.04 -6.36
CA ILE A 91 -26.09 -19.79 -6.54
C ILE A 91 -27.31 -20.00 -7.44
N ILE A 92 -27.18 -20.75 -8.55
CA ILE A 92 -28.32 -21.05 -9.43
C ILE A 92 -29.41 -21.78 -8.63
N LEU A 93 -29.06 -22.87 -7.96
CA LEU A 93 -29.98 -23.68 -7.15
C LEU A 93 -30.66 -22.86 -6.05
N MET A 94 -29.94 -21.91 -5.47
CA MET A 94 -30.48 -20.93 -4.52
C MET A 94 -31.67 -20.13 -5.03
N GLY A 95 -31.88 -20.06 -6.35
CA GLY A 95 -33.10 -19.52 -6.94
C GLY A 95 -34.35 -20.21 -6.40
N LEU A 96 -34.28 -21.52 -6.13
CA LEU A 96 -35.37 -22.27 -5.51
C LEU A 96 -35.65 -21.92 -4.04
N LYS A 97 -34.75 -21.18 -3.38
CA LYS A 97 -34.94 -20.63 -2.03
C LYS A 97 -35.57 -19.24 -2.04
N VAL A 98 -35.74 -18.61 -3.20
CA VAL A 98 -36.27 -17.25 -3.29
C VAL A 98 -37.76 -17.24 -2.98
N GLN A 99 -38.12 -16.59 -1.88
CA GLN A 99 -39.51 -16.19 -1.65
C GLN A 99 -39.74 -14.83 -2.31
N THR A 100 -40.85 -14.67 -3.04
CA THR A 100 -41.22 -13.41 -3.72
C THR A 100 -41.31 -12.21 -2.77
N SER A 101 -41.52 -12.46 -1.48
CA SER A 101 -41.55 -11.48 -0.40
C SER A 101 -40.20 -10.82 -0.11
N PHE A 102 -39.07 -11.33 -0.62
CA PHE A 102 -37.75 -10.82 -0.28
C PHE A 102 -37.26 -9.66 -1.16
N PHE A 103 -37.76 -9.51 -2.39
CA PHE A 103 -37.33 -8.45 -3.33
C PHE A 103 -38.38 -7.35 -3.45
N GLY A 104 -38.25 -6.30 -2.62
CA GLY A 104 -39.00 -5.06 -2.78
C GLY A 104 -38.22 -4.01 -3.58
N GLY A 105 -38.94 -2.96 -4.03
CA GLY A 105 -38.32 -1.82 -4.72
C GLY A 105 -37.35 -1.04 -3.82
N ARG A 106 -37.56 -1.08 -2.50
CA ARG A 106 -36.70 -0.41 -1.51
C ARG A 106 -35.32 -1.06 -1.45
N GLU A 107 -35.25 -2.38 -1.39
CA GLU A 107 -34.00 -3.15 -1.31
C GLU A 107 -33.12 -2.91 -2.54
N LEU A 108 -33.72 -2.93 -3.73
CA LEU A 108 -33.01 -2.67 -4.98
C LEU A 108 -32.49 -1.23 -5.05
N MET A 109 -33.29 -0.26 -4.60
CA MET A 109 -32.88 1.15 -4.51
C MET A 109 -31.71 1.33 -3.55
N VAL A 110 -31.74 0.68 -2.37
CA VAL A 110 -30.63 0.70 -1.41
C VAL A 110 -29.37 0.08 -2.00
N ILE A 111 -29.47 -1.07 -2.68
CA ILE A 111 -28.33 -1.70 -3.36
C ILE A 111 -27.70 -0.71 -4.36
N GLY A 112 -28.53 -0.06 -5.19
CA GLY A 112 -28.06 0.89 -6.20
C GLY A 112 -27.33 2.09 -5.62
N ILE A 113 -27.94 2.77 -4.64
CA ILE A 113 -27.37 3.98 -4.04
C ILE A 113 -26.09 3.67 -3.26
N VAL A 114 -26.07 2.57 -2.48
CA VAL A 114 -24.88 2.17 -1.74
C VAL A 114 -23.75 1.77 -2.69
N ALA A 115 -24.04 1.00 -3.75
CA ALA A 115 -23.02 0.65 -4.74
C ALA A 115 -22.45 1.91 -5.44
N PHE A 116 -23.30 2.86 -5.82
CA PHE A 116 -22.89 4.09 -6.50
C PHE A 116 -21.99 4.98 -5.64
N ALA A 117 -22.23 5.06 -4.33
CA ALA A 117 -21.43 5.88 -3.42
C ALA A 117 -20.19 5.13 -2.88
N ALA A 118 -20.36 3.91 -2.39
CA ALA A 118 -19.32 3.19 -1.64
C ALA A 118 -18.18 2.70 -2.54
N ILE A 119 -18.45 2.30 -3.79
CA ILE A 119 -17.43 1.74 -4.68
C ILE A 119 -16.42 2.80 -5.13
N PRO A 120 -16.83 3.95 -5.69
CA PRO A 120 -15.86 5.00 -6.04
C PRO A 120 -15.17 5.56 -4.80
N SER A 121 -15.87 5.68 -3.67
CA SER A 121 -15.27 6.12 -2.40
C SER A 121 -14.16 5.17 -1.94
N ALA A 122 -14.39 3.86 -1.98
CA ALA A 122 -13.39 2.85 -1.65
C ALA A 122 -12.18 2.89 -2.60
N PHE A 123 -12.39 3.13 -3.90
CA PHE A 123 -11.30 3.34 -4.86
C PHE A 123 -10.40 4.51 -4.43
N PHE A 124 -11.00 5.65 -4.08
CA PHE A 124 -10.26 6.83 -3.67
C PHE A 124 -9.49 6.62 -2.36
N VAL A 125 -10.11 5.98 -1.38
CA VAL A 125 -9.46 5.65 -0.09
C VAL A 125 -8.31 4.67 -0.29
N ALA A 126 -8.49 3.62 -1.08
CA ALA A 126 -7.42 2.66 -1.39
C ALA A 126 -6.18 3.35 -1.96
N HIS A 127 -6.38 4.27 -2.91
CA HIS A 127 -5.29 5.04 -3.52
C HIS A 127 -4.67 6.06 -2.57
N ALA A 128 -5.48 6.71 -1.74
CA ALA A 128 -4.99 7.65 -0.74
C ALA A 128 -4.09 6.95 0.28
N LEU A 129 -4.53 5.78 0.79
CA LEU A 129 -3.74 4.94 1.71
C LEU A 129 -2.48 4.39 1.04
N ALA A 130 -2.60 3.87 -0.19
CA ALA A 130 -1.46 3.36 -0.94
C ALA A 130 -0.39 4.45 -1.15
N THR A 131 -0.81 5.66 -1.53
CA THR A 131 0.09 6.80 -1.70
C THR A 131 0.74 7.21 -0.38
N ALA A 132 -0.04 7.27 0.71
CA ALA A 132 0.49 7.63 2.03
C ALA A 132 1.52 6.64 2.55
N LEU A 133 1.40 5.37 2.16
CA LEU A 133 2.27 4.27 2.59
C LEU A 133 3.39 3.94 1.59
N GLY A 134 3.50 4.64 0.47
CA GLY A 134 4.52 4.37 -0.55
C GLY A 134 4.28 3.08 -1.36
N VAL A 135 3.05 2.58 -1.40
CA VAL A 135 2.69 1.37 -2.17
C VAL A 135 2.68 1.70 -3.66
N ARG A 136 3.34 0.83 -4.45
CA ARG A 136 3.37 0.95 -5.91
C ARG A 136 1.96 0.98 -6.49
N ARG A 137 1.76 1.87 -7.46
CA ARG A 137 0.46 2.13 -8.07
C ARG A 137 -0.19 0.91 -8.75
N PRO A 138 0.53 -0.02 -9.43
CA PRO A 138 -0.08 -1.26 -9.92
C PRO A 138 -0.68 -2.12 -8.79
N LEU A 139 0.03 -2.30 -7.67
CA LEU A 139 -0.50 -3.04 -6.52
C LEU A 139 -1.70 -2.32 -5.89
N ALA A 140 -1.68 -0.98 -5.83
CA ALA A 140 -2.81 -0.18 -5.34
C ALA A 140 -4.10 -0.42 -6.15
N ASP A 141 -4.01 -0.46 -7.48
CA ASP A 141 -5.16 -0.77 -8.34
C ASP A 141 -5.71 -2.16 -8.07
N LEU A 142 -4.84 -3.15 -7.90
CA LEU A 142 -5.24 -4.53 -7.64
C LEU A 142 -5.94 -4.66 -6.29
N LEU A 143 -5.39 -4.02 -5.25
CA LEU A 143 -6.02 -4.00 -3.92
C LEU A 143 -7.37 -3.28 -3.95
N ALA A 144 -7.45 -2.13 -4.64
CA ALA A 144 -8.70 -1.39 -4.81
C ALA A 144 -9.75 -2.24 -5.54
N ALA A 145 -9.42 -2.77 -6.72
CA ALA A 145 -10.34 -3.55 -7.54
C ALA A 145 -10.78 -4.86 -6.87
N GLY A 146 -9.83 -5.56 -6.24
CA GLY A 146 -10.09 -6.79 -5.52
C GLY A 146 -11.05 -6.57 -4.34
N THR A 147 -10.84 -5.49 -3.58
CA THR A 147 -11.69 -5.17 -2.42
C THR A 147 -13.08 -4.68 -2.84
N MET A 148 -13.15 -3.82 -3.87
CA MET A 148 -14.38 -3.10 -4.21
C MET A 148 -15.30 -3.79 -5.24
N ILE A 149 -14.85 -4.83 -5.95
CA ILE A 149 -15.68 -5.52 -6.96
C ILE A 149 -15.96 -7.00 -6.59
N CYS A 150 -15.06 -7.93 -6.97
CA CYS A 150 -15.29 -9.37 -6.86
C CYS A 150 -14.04 -10.19 -6.48
N GLY A 151 -13.11 -9.58 -5.76
CA GLY A 151 -11.95 -10.27 -5.22
C GLY A 151 -10.95 -10.68 -6.31
N ALA A 152 -10.51 -11.94 -6.28
CA ALA A 152 -9.46 -12.45 -7.17
C ALA A 152 -9.79 -12.29 -8.67
N SER A 153 -11.07 -12.37 -9.06
CA SER A 153 -11.46 -12.19 -10.47
C SER A 153 -11.23 -10.76 -10.95
N ALA A 154 -11.49 -9.76 -10.08
CA ALA A 154 -11.20 -8.37 -10.39
C ALA A 154 -9.69 -8.10 -10.42
N VAL A 155 -8.93 -8.68 -9.48
CA VAL A 155 -7.46 -8.59 -9.47
C VAL A 155 -6.88 -9.10 -10.80
N ASN A 156 -7.29 -10.30 -11.24
CA ASN A 156 -6.81 -10.89 -12.48
C ASN A 156 -7.21 -10.09 -13.73
N ALA A 157 -8.40 -9.49 -13.74
CA ALA A 157 -8.86 -8.67 -14.86
C ALA A 157 -8.12 -7.33 -14.95
N VAL A 158 -7.76 -6.74 -13.80
CA VAL A 158 -7.07 -5.45 -13.71
C VAL A 158 -5.58 -5.58 -13.92
N ALA A 159 -4.97 -6.68 -13.50
CA ALA A 159 -3.54 -6.94 -13.61
C ALA A 159 -2.89 -6.56 -14.95
N PRO A 160 -3.41 -6.97 -16.13
CA PRO A 160 -2.81 -6.57 -17.41
C PRO A 160 -2.94 -5.06 -17.69
N ILE A 161 -4.05 -4.43 -17.27
CA ILE A 161 -4.29 -2.99 -17.45
C ILE A 161 -3.38 -2.17 -16.53
N ALA A 162 -3.19 -2.66 -15.30
CA ALA A 162 -2.33 -2.04 -14.31
C ALA A 162 -0.83 -2.28 -14.57
N ARG A 163 -0.48 -3.19 -15.50
CA ARG A 163 0.88 -3.71 -15.74
C ARG A 163 1.52 -4.25 -14.45
N ALA A 164 0.72 -4.95 -13.64
CA ALA A 164 1.14 -5.48 -12.36
C ALA A 164 1.99 -6.74 -12.52
N ARG A 165 3.05 -6.85 -11.71
CA ARG A 165 3.90 -8.04 -11.66
C ARG A 165 3.13 -9.23 -11.08
N ARG A 166 3.60 -10.46 -11.34
CA ARG A 166 2.94 -11.67 -10.84
C ARG A 166 2.94 -11.72 -9.32
N GLU A 167 4.00 -11.22 -8.68
CA GLU A 167 4.09 -11.15 -7.22
C GLU A 167 3.00 -10.22 -6.66
N GLU A 168 2.79 -9.05 -7.28
CA GLU A 168 1.76 -8.07 -6.88
C GLU A 168 0.34 -8.64 -7.01
N GLN A 169 0.09 -9.44 -8.05
CA GLN A 169 -1.18 -10.16 -8.21
C GLN A 169 -1.40 -11.17 -7.07
N GLY A 170 -0.36 -11.96 -6.76
CA GLY A 170 -0.41 -12.91 -5.65
C GLY A 170 -0.68 -12.24 -4.30
N ILE A 171 0.03 -11.13 -4.02
CA ILE A 171 -0.16 -10.31 -2.82
C ILE A 171 -1.60 -9.80 -2.73
N ALA A 172 -2.11 -9.18 -3.81
CA ALA A 172 -3.46 -8.63 -3.81
C ALA A 172 -4.53 -9.70 -3.60
N ILE A 173 -4.41 -10.86 -4.25
CA ILE A 173 -5.31 -12.01 -4.04
C ILE A 173 -5.27 -12.46 -2.57
N GLY A 174 -4.07 -12.62 -2.00
CA GLY A 174 -3.90 -13.03 -0.61
C GLY A 174 -4.55 -12.06 0.39
N VAL A 175 -4.33 -10.75 0.20
CA VAL A 175 -4.90 -9.69 1.04
C VAL A 175 -6.42 -9.66 0.95
N VAL A 176 -6.97 -9.68 -0.27
CA VAL A 176 -8.43 -9.74 -0.51
C VAL A 176 -9.05 -10.91 0.24
N PHE A 177 -8.39 -12.06 0.15
CA PHE A 177 -8.89 -13.30 0.68
C PHE A 177 -8.83 -13.37 2.21
N LEU A 178 -7.78 -12.83 2.82
CA LEU A 178 -7.73 -12.61 4.26
C LEU A 178 -8.97 -11.83 4.73
N PHE A 179 -9.23 -10.68 4.13
CA PHE A 179 -10.33 -9.83 4.60
C PHE A 179 -11.71 -10.41 4.33
N SER A 180 -11.84 -11.27 3.32
CA SER A 180 -13.05 -12.10 3.14
C SER A 180 -13.28 -13.08 4.29
N VAL A 181 -12.22 -13.70 4.83
CA VAL A 181 -12.34 -14.56 6.02
C VAL A 181 -12.64 -13.75 7.27
N VAL A 182 -11.99 -12.61 7.44
CA VAL A 182 -12.33 -11.69 8.54
C VAL A 182 -13.81 -11.31 8.48
N ALA A 183 -14.34 -11.07 7.28
CA ALA A 183 -15.76 -10.78 7.11
C ALA A 183 -16.68 -11.93 7.54
N LEU A 184 -16.30 -13.19 7.28
CA LEU A 184 -17.05 -14.38 7.71
C LEU A 184 -17.18 -14.52 9.22
N LEU A 185 -16.28 -13.91 9.99
CA LEU A 185 -16.30 -13.89 11.44
C LEU A 185 -16.99 -12.62 12.00
N ALA A 186 -16.79 -11.48 11.34
CA ALA A 186 -17.18 -10.18 11.87
C ALA A 186 -18.63 -9.75 11.52
N PHE A 187 -19.15 -10.12 10.35
CA PHE A 187 -20.38 -9.50 9.84
C PHE A 187 -21.62 -9.88 10.64
N ARG A 188 -21.81 -11.17 10.97
CA ARG A 188 -22.97 -11.60 11.78
C ARG A 188 -23.03 -10.93 13.15
N PRO A 189 -21.98 -10.94 13.99
CA PRO A 189 -22.06 -10.29 15.29
C PRO A 189 -22.29 -8.77 15.17
N ILE A 190 -21.70 -8.11 14.17
CA ILE A 190 -21.94 -6.67 13.95
C ILE A 190 -23.39 -6.41 13.51
N ALA A 191 -23.92 -7.21 12.58
CA ALA A 191 -25.31 -7.07 12.13
C ALA A 191 -26.30 -7.28 13.28
N ALA A 192 -26.04 -8.25 14.15
CA ALA A 192 -26.85 -8.51 15.34
C ALA A 192 -26.76 -7.35 16.36
N LEU A 193 -25.54 -6.83 16.62
CA LEU A 193 -25.32 -5.70 17.53
C LEU A 193 -26.07 -4.44 17.11
N VAL A 194 -26.16 -4.20 15.81
CA VAL A 194 -26.86 -3.03 15.23
C VAL A 194 -28.36 -3.28 15.06
N GLY A 195 -28.82 -4.53 15.23
CA GLY A 195 -30.22 -4.92 15.08
C GLY A 195 -30.71 -4.89 13.63
N LEU A 196 -29.87 -5.28 12.67
CA LEU A 196 -30.24 -5.32 11.25
C LEU A 196 -31.15 -6.50 10.91
N ASP A 197 -32.24 -6.23 10.17
CA ASP A 197 -33.05 -7.27 9.52
C ASP A 197 -32.14 -8.12 8.61
N PRO A 198 -32.28 -9.46 8.61
CA PRO A 198 -31.59 -10.38 7.70
C PRO A 198 -31.46 -9.90 6.25
N ARG A 199 -32.49 -9.26 5.68
CA ARG A 199 -32.44 -8.72 4.30
C ARG A 199 -31.37 -7.64 4.16
N PHE A 200 -31.39 -6.63 5.04
CA PHE A 200 -30.42 -5.55 5.01
C PHE A 200 -29.02 -6.01 5.43
N ALA A 201 -28.92 -6.97 6.35
CA ALA A 201 -27.65 -7.62 6.69
C ALA A 201 -27.06 -8.38 5.48
N GLY A 202 -27.91 -9.05 4.69
CA GLY A 202 -27.54 -9.67 3.43
C GLY A 202 -27.05 -8.66 2.38
N ILE A 203 -27.77 -7.56 2.18
CA ILE A 203 -27.33 -6.46 1.30
C ILE A 203 -25.95 -5.96 1.74
N TRP A 204 -25.76 -5.73 3.03
CA TRP A 204 -24.49 -5.27 3.59
C TRP A 204 -23.35 -6.26 3.32
N ALA A 205 -23.59 -7.56 3.51
CA ALA A 205 -22.63 -8.60 3.20
C ALA A 205 -22.25 -8.61 1.71
N GLY A 206 -23.23 -8.54 0.80
CA GLY A 206 -23.00 -8.48 -0.64
C GLY A 206 -22.22 -7.24 -1.09
N LEU A 207 -22.47 -6.10 -0.47
CA LEU A 207 -21.84 -4.83 -0.84
C LEU A 207 -20.46 -4.60 -0.22
N SER A 208 -20.12 -5.33 0.86
CA SER A 208 -18.87 -5.10 1.59
C SER A 208 -17.86 -6.23 1.43
N VAL A 209 -18.31 -7.49 1.45
CA VAL A 209 -17.38 -8.63 1.42
C VAL A 209 -16.72 -8.73 0.05
N ASN A 210 -15.41 -9.02 0.04
CA ASN A 210 -14.56 -8.79 -1.12
C ASN A 210 -14.83 -9.78 -2.28
N ASP A 211 -15.06 -11.07 -1.98
CA ASP A 211 -15.36 -12.10 -2.98
C ASP A 211 -16.81 -12.60 -2.91
N LEU A 212 -17.26 -13.23 -4.00
CA LEU A 212 -18.64 -13.69 -4.16
C LEU A 212 -18.99 -14.81 -3.18
N SER A 213 -18.13 -15.82 -3.06
CA SER A 213 -18.39 -16.97 -2.21
C SER A 213 -18.49 -16.59 -0.73
N SER A 214 -17.59 -15.76 -0.23
CA SER A 214 -17.60 -15.33 1.17
C SER A 214 -18.77 -14.41 1.46
N ALA A 215 -19.18 -13.57 0.50
CA ALA A 215 -20.35 -12.69 0.66
C ALA A 215 -21.65 -13.49 0.82
N VAL A 216 -21.88 -14.46 -0.06
CA VAL A 216 -23.03 -15.38 0.00
C VAL A 216 -22.97 -16.20 1.29
N ALA A 217 -21.80 -16.69 1.65
CA ALA A 217 -21.61 -17.42 2.89
C ALA A 217 -21.94 -16.60 4.15
N VAL A 218 -21.56 -15.32 4.21
CA VAL A 218 -21.99 -14.40 5.27
C VAL A 218 -23.51 -14.21 5.25
N GLY A 219 -24.10 -13.99 4.07
CA GLY A 219 -25.56 -13.86 3.92
C GLY A 219 -26.30 -15.08 4.47
N ALA A 220 -25.83 -16.29 4.16
CA ALA A 220 -26.39 -17.53 4.68
C ALA A 220 -26.33 -17.65 6.20
N GLN A 221 -25.37 -17.02 6.87
CA GLN A 221 -25.35 -16.96 8.35
C GLN A 221 -26.47 -16.09 8.93
N MET A 222 -27.05 -15.19 8.14
CA MET A 222 -28.18 -14.32 8.53
C MET A 222 -29.55 -14.97 8.27
N GLY A 223 -29.58 -16.12 7.59
CA GLY A 223 -30.80 -16.82 7.18
C GLY A 223 -31.09 -16.71 5.67
N GLU A 224 -32.17 -17.35 5.24
CA GLU A 224 -32.54 -17.51 3.82
C GLU A 224 -32.69 -16.16 3.09
N ALA A 225 -33.31 -15.17 3.74
CA ALA A 225 -33.46 -13.84 3.16
C ALA A 225 -32.12 -13.10 3.00
N GLY A 226 -31.18 -13.29 3.94
CA GLY A 226 -29.87 -12.65 3.90
C GLY A 226 -28.96 -13.25 2.83
N ASP A 227 -29.02 -14.55 2.64
CA ASP A 227 -28.35 -15.29 1.56
C ASP A 227 -28.73 -14.74 0.18
N VAL A 228 -30.03 -14.72 -0.09
CA VAL A 228 -30.64 -14.23 -1.33
C VAL A 228 -30.25 -12.78 -1.61
N MET A 229 -30.35 -11.91 -0.61
CA MET A 229 -29.98 -10.49 -0.75
C MET A 229 -28.47 -10.29 -0.93
N ALA A 230 -27.63 -11.09 -0.28
CA ALA A 230 -26.17 -11.02 -0.45
C ALA A 230 -25.76 -11.39 -1.88
N ALA A 231 -26.33 -12.46 -2.43
CA ALA A 231 -26.08 -12.85 -3.83
C ALA A 231 -26.53 -11.78 -4.82
N ALA A 232 -27.71 -11.18 -4.61
CA ALA A 232 -28.21 -10.11 -5.47
C ALA A 232 -27.32 -8.86 -5.42
N ALA A 233 -27.03 -8.36 -4.22
CA ALA A 233 -26.20 -7.17 -4.04
C ALA A 233 -24.76 -7.38 -4.56
N LYS A 234 -24.20 -8.58 -4.38
CA LYS A 234 -22.87 -8.91 -4.91
C LYS A 234 -22.86 -9.01 -6.43
N SER A 235 -23.92 -9.55 -7.01
CA SER A 235 -24.10 -9.63 -8.46
C SER A 235 -24.16 -8.23 -9.09
N ALA A 236 -24.85 -7.29 -8.45
CA ALA A 236 -24.86 -5.89 -8.88
C ALA A 236 -23.44 -5.29 -8.95
N ARG A 237 -22.57 -5.61 -7.98
CA ARG A 237 -21.15 -5.20 -8.00
C ARG A 237 -20.36 -5.83 -9.14
N ILE A 238 -20.61 -7.09 -9.46
CA ILE A 238 -19.92 -7.79 -10.55
C ILE A 238 -20.18 -7.10 -11.89
N LEU A 239 -21.40 -6.60 -12.12
CA LEU A 239 -21.76 -5.85 -13.34
C LEU A 239 -20.95 -4.56 -13.48
N LEU A 240 -20.52 -3.96 -12.38
CA LEU A 240 -19.69 -2.75 -12.36
C LEU A 240 -18.22 -3.02 -12.70
N LEU A 241 -17.80 -4.28 -12.81
CA LEU A 241 -16.43 -4.63 -13.22
C LEU A 241 -16.12 -4.08 -14.62
N ALA A 242 -17.00 -4.31 -15.58
CA ALA A 242 -16.78 -3.90 -16.96
C ALA A 242 -16.62 -2.39 -17.14
N PRO A 243 -17.55 -1.52 -16.67
CA PRO A 243 -17.34 -0.08 -16.75
C PRO A 243 -16.09 0.37 -15.99
N PHE A 244 -15.78 -0.26 -14.85
CA PHE A 244 -14.55 0.03 -14.12
C PHE A 244 -13.28 -0.27 -14.93
N LEU A 245 -13.22 -1.42 -15.63
CA LEU A 245 -12.06 -1.76 -16.48
C LEU A 245 -11.88 -0.74 -17.60
N VAL A 246 -12.97 -0.25 -18.20
CA VAL A 246 -12.92 0.79 -19.24
C VAL A 246 -12.38 2.10 -18.68
N ILE A 247 -12.91 2.56 -17.54
CA ILE A 247 -12.47 3.79 -16.88
C ILE A 247 -10.99 3.69 -16.51
N LEU A 248 -10.58 2.59 -15.89
CA LEU A 248 -9.19 2.37 -15.49
C LEU A 248 -8.25 2.34 -16.69
N ALA A 249 -8.66 1.69 -17.79
CA ALA A 249 -7.91 1.65 -19.03
C ALA A 249 -7.70 3.04 -19.65
N VAL A 250 -8.75 3.88 -19.65
CA VAL A 250 -8.66 5.26 -20.14
C VAL A 250 -7.72 6.08 -19.27
N LEU A 251 -7.81 5.94 -17.95
CA LEU A 251 -6.92 6.61 -16.99
C LEU A 251 -5.46 6.12 -17.07
N ARG A 252 -5.22 4.92 -17.61
CA ARG A 252 -3.91 4.27 -17.75
C ARG A 252 -3.28 4.46 -19.14
N ARG A 253 -3.85 5.30 -20.01
CA ARG A 253 -3.45 5.40 -21.42
C ARG A 253 -1.97 5.75 -21.62
N ASP A 254 -1.22 4.70 -21.96
CA ASP A 254 -0.04 4.66 -22.85
C ASP A 254 -0.38 3.91 -24.17
N GLY A 255 -1.56 4.18 -24.76
CA GLY A 255 -1.87 3.75 -26.13
C GLY A 255 -2.37 2.31 -26.38
N ALA A 256 -2.61 1.47 -25.37
CA ALA A 256 -3.12 0.11 -25.62
C ALA A 256 -4.66 0.08 -25.86
N PRO A 257 -5.17 -0.56 -26.93
CA PRO A 257 -6.59 -0.76 -27.13
C PRO A 257 -7.14 -1.77 -26.12
N VAL A 258 -8.17 -1.38 -25.37
CA VAL A 258 -8.90 -2.30 -24.48
C VAL A 258 -10.10 -2.85 -25.22
N GLY A 259 -10.14 -4.17 -25.36
CA GLY A 259 -11.28 -4.90 -25.91
C GLY A 259 -12.47 -4.80 -24.97
N VAL A 260 -13.27 -3.75 -25.10
CA VAL A 260 -14.52 -3.60 -24.37
C VAL A 260 -15.58 -4.51 -25.01
N PRO A 261 -16.29 -5.34 -24.23
CA PRO A 261 -17.40 -6.14 -24.74
C PRO A 261 -18.45 -5.23 -25.40
N ARG A 262 -18.85 -5.55 -26.64
CA ARG A 262 -19.73 -4.71 -27.46
C ARG A 262 -21.19 -4.69 -26.98
N LYS A 263 -21.62 -5.62 -26.11
CA LYS A 263 -23.00 -5.71 -25.62
C LYS A 263 -23.04 -5.89 -24.10
N ILE A 264 -23.98 -5.20 -23.44
CA ILE A 264 -24.24 -5.32 -22.00
C ILE A 264 -24.66 -6.74 -21.61
N VAL A 265 -25.33 -7.48 -22.49
CA VAL A 265 -25.73 -8.87 -22.25
C VAL A 265 -24.54 -9.82 -22.09
N ASP A 266 -23.38 -9.49 -22.70
CA ASP A 266 -22.15 -10.27 -22.54
C ASP A 266 -21.50 -10.04 -21.16
N LEU A 267 -21.93 -8.98 -20.47
CA LEU A 267 -21.46 -8.63 -19.13
C LEU A 267 -22.29 -9.28 -18.02
N LEU A 268 -23.52 -9.76 -18.34
CA LEU A 268 -24.38 -10.41 -17.36
C LEU A 268 -23.88 -11.84 -17.11
N PRO A 269 -23.44 -12.19 -15.89
CA PRO A 269 -23.07 -13.56 -15.61
C PRO A 269 -24.28 -14.49 -15.82
N LEU A 270 -24.16 -15.43 -16.75
CA LEU A 270 -25.21 -16.41 -17.09
C LEU A 270 -25.81 -17.15 -15.89
N PHE A 271 -25.03 -17.34 -14.82
CA PHE A 271 -25.53 -17.99 -13.60
C PHE A 271 -26.59 -17.14 -12.87
N ILE A 272 -26.58 -15.81 -13.04
CA ILE A 272 -27.65 -14.93 -12.53
C ILE A 272 -28.94 -15.21 -13.30
N LEU A 273 -28.90 -15.37 -14.62
CA LEU A 273 -30.09 -15.77 -15.38
C LEU A 273 -30.62 -17.13 -14.90
N GLY A 274 -29.71 -18.09 -14.64
CA GLY A 274 -30.10 -19.38 -14.06
C GLY A 274 -30.76 -19.24 -12.69
N TYR A 275 -30.21 -18.40 -11.81
CA TYR A 275 -30.80 -18.07 -10.51
C TYR A 275 -32.19 -17.42 -10.66
N VAL A 276 -32.34 -16.42 -11.52
CA VAL A 276 -33.63 -15.76 -11.79
C VAL A 276 -34.62 -16.77 -12.37
N GLY A 277 -34.18 -17.63 -13.29
CA GLY A 277 -35.01 -18.68 -13.86
C GLY A 277 -35.53 -19.66 -12.80
N LEU A 278 -34.66 -20.13 -11.89
CA LEU A 278 -35.08 -20.98 -10.78
C LEU A 278 -35.91 -20.24 -9.73
N ALA A 279 -35.68 -18.94 -9.53
CA ALA A 279 -36.54 -18.10 -8.70
C ALA A 279 -37.95 -17.97 -9.28
N LEU A 280 -38.09 -17.73 -10.59
CA LEU A 280 -39.38 -17.72 -11.26
C LEU A 280 -40.06 -19.10 -11.20
N LEU A 281 -39.28 -20.17 -11.36
CA LEU A 281 -39.77 -21.54 -11.19
C LEU A 281 -40.26 -21.79 -9.76
N ARG A 282 -39.58 -21.23 -8.76
CA ARG A 282 -40.01 -21.28 -7.36
C ARG A 282 -41.33 -20.58 -7.15
N VAL A 283 -41.50 -19.37 -7.70
CA VAL A 283 -42.78 -18.64 -7.64
C VAL A 283 -43.90 -19.45 -8.29
N ALA A 284 -43.65 -19.98 -9.49
CA ALA A 284 -44.63 -20.77 -10.22
C ALA A 284 -44.96 -22.06 -9.45
N GLY A 285 -43.97 -22.78 -8.95
CA GLY A 285 -44.19 -24.00 -8.18
C GLY A 285 -44.93 -23.76 -6.87
N ASP A 286 -44.67 -22.65 -6.17
CA ASP A 286 -45.44 -22.27 -4.99
C ASP A 286 -46.89 -21.89 -5.32
N HIS A 287 -47.17 -21.38 -6.52
CA HIS A 287 -48.53 -21.05 -6.92
C HIS A 287 -49.31 -22.28 -7.42
N TRP A 288 -48.67 -23.13 -8.22
CA TRP A 288 -49.32 -24.22 -8.96
C TRP A 288 -49.16 -25.60 -8.29
N LEU A 289 -48.14 -25.79 -7.46
CA LEU A 289 -47.73 -27.10 -6.91
C LEU A 289 -47.59 -27.09 -5.37
N ALA A 290 -48.06 -26.05 -4.68
CA ALA A 290 -47.93 -25.93 -3.22
C ALA A 290 -48.50 -27.12 -2.44
N GLU A 291 -49.62 -27.68 -2.88
CA GLU A 291 -50.27 -28.83 -2.22
C GLU A 291 -49.65 -30.17 -2.61
N ALA A 292 -48.79 -30.21 -3.63
CA ALA A 292 -48.18 -31.45 -4.11
C ALA A 292 -47.00 -31.86 -3.21
N PRO A 293 -47.01 -33.07 -2.60
CA PRO A 293 -45.92 -33.54 -1.73
C PRO A 293 -44.55 -33.60 -2.42
N ILE A 294 -44.56 -33.77 -3.75
CA ILE A 294 -43.35 -33.79 -4.57
C ILE A 294 -42.63 -32.43 -4.56
N TRP A 295 -43.37 -31.32 -4.48
CA TRP A 295 -42.79 -29.98 -4.44
C TRP A 295 -42.00 -29.77 -3.14
N GLY A 296 -42.58 -30.13 -1.99
CA GLY A 296 -41.89 -30.13 -0.70
C GLY A 296 -40.61 -30.97 -0.70
N SER A 297 -40.65 -32.13 -1.34
CA SER A 297 -39.49 -33.03 -1.47
C SER A 297 -38.37 -32.44 -2.33
N ILE A 298 -38.72 -31.81 -3.46
CA ILE A 298 -37.76 -31.11 -4.35
C ILE A 298 -37.06 -30.00 -3.58
N LEU A 299 -37.79 -29.21 -2.81
CA LEU A 299 -37.23 -28.10 -2.03
C LEU A 299 -36.35 -28.59 -0.87
N GLY A 300 -36.74 -29.69 -0.22
CA GLY A 300 -35.91 -30.34 0.79
C GLY A 300 -34.58 -30.83 0.22
N ALA A 301 -34.62 -31.47 -0.94
CA ALA A 301 -33.42 -31.92 -1.66
C ALA A 301 -32.54 -30.74 -2.11
N ASP A 302 -33.15 -29.68 -2.64
CA ASP A 302 -32.45 -28.44 -3.02
C ASP A 302 -31.72 -27.82 -1.82
N ARG A 303 -32.40 -27.66 -0.69
CA ARG A 303 -31.79 -27.11 0.54
C ARG A 303 -30.55 -27.89 0.96
N PHE A 304 -30.63 -29.22 0.95
CA PHE A 304 -29.49 -30.08 1.28
C PHE A 304 -28.35 -29.94 0.26
N ALA A 305 -28.69 -29.92 -1.04
CA ALA A 305 -27.71 -29.75 -2.11
C ALA A 305 -26.97 -28.41 -1.99
N VAL A 306 -27.71 -27.30 -1.82
CA VAL A 306 -27.13 -25.97 -1.64
C VAL A 306 -26.23 -25.91 -0.40
N ASP A 307 -26.66 -26.45 0.73
CA ASP A 307 -25.85 -26.50 1.96
C ASP A 307 -24.52 -27.24 1.74
N LEU A 308 -24.56 -28.39 1.05
CA LEU A 308 -23.39 -29.18 0.72
C LEU A 308 -22.46 -28.46 -0.25
N LEU A 309 -23.01 -27.84 -1.29
CA LEU A 309 -22.23 -27.11 -2.29
C LEU A 309 -21.55 -25.88 -1.65
N LEU A 310 -22.26 -25.12 -0.81
CA LEU A 310 -21.70 -23.97 -0.09
C LEU A 310 -20.63 -24.40 0.91
N ALA A 311 -20.85 -25.50 1.66
CA ALA A 311 -19.83 -26.05 2.55
C ALA A 311 -18.58 -26.52 1.76
N THR A 312 -18.79 -27.16 0.61
CA THR A 312 -17.70 -27.58 -0.30
C THR A 312 -16.90 -26.38 -0.79
N VAL A 313 -17.58 -25.30 -1.20
CA VAL A 313 -16.93 -24.06 -1.64
C VAL A 313 -16.16 -23.40 -0.50
N ALA A 314 -16.76 -23.31 0.70
CA ALA A 314 -16.11 -22.75 1.88
C ALA A 314 -14.86 -23.52 2.30
N ALA A 315 -14.88 -24.86 2.22
CA ALA A 315 -13.68 -25.67 2.43
C ALA A 315 -12.62 -25.42 1.36
N GLY A 316 -13.03 -25.34 0.08
CA GLY A 316 -12.13 -24.99 -1.03
C GLY A 316 -11.48 -23.61 -0.87
N ILE A 317 -12.19 -22.67 -0.26
CA ILE A 317 -11.67 -21.36 0.15
C ILE A 317 -10.63 -21.54 1.26
N GLY A 318 -10.95 -22.26 2.33
CA GLY A 318 -9.98 -22.52 3.40
C GLY A 318 -8.67 -23.11 2.90
N LEU A 319 -8.75 -24.01 1.91
CA LEU A 319 -7.62 -24.65 1.22
C LEU A 319 -6.80 -23.71 0.30
N HIS A 320 -7.17 -22.44 0.21
CA HIS A 320 -6.40 -21.38 -0.47
C HIS A 320 -5.82 -20.34 0.51
N LEU A 321 -6.06 -20.43 1.82
CA LEU A 321 -5.54 -19.48 2.83
C LEU A 321 -4.16 -19.88 3.32
N GLY A 322 -3.11 -19.49 2.60
CA GLY A 322 -1.74 -19.65 3.09
C GLY A 322 -1.36 -18.56 4.09
N LEU A 323 -1.33 -18.86 5.39
CA LEU A 323 -0.98 -17.87 6.44
C LEU A 323 0.43 -17.29 6.25
N ARG A 324 1.36 -18.09 5.72
CA ARG A 324 2.73 -17.64 5.42
C ARG A 324 2.79 -16.66 4.25
N ALA A 325 2.02 -16.92 3.18
CA ALA A 325 1.93 -16.02 2.02
C ALA A 325 1.30 -14.67 2.43
N LEU A 326 0.38 -14.70 3.40
CA LEU A 326 -0.22 -13.52 3.98
C LEU A 326 0.78 -12.69 4.80
N LEU A 327 1.60 -13.34 5.62
CA LEU A 327 2.69 -12.67 6.36
C LEU A 327 3.75 -12.09 5.42
N ALA A 328 3.95 -12.71 4.25
CA ALA A 328 4.88 -12.23 3.22
C ALA A 328 4.33 -11.06 2.37
N ALA A 329 3.03 -10.70 2.51
CA ALA A 329 2.38 -9.66 1.71
C ALA A 329 2.90 -8.24 1.95
N GLY A 330 3.70 -8.03 3.00
CA GLY A 330 4.19 -6.73 3.43
C GLY A 330 3.12 -5.95 4.21
N VAL A 331 3.53 -5.31 5.30
CA VAL A 331 2.62 -4.57 6.21
C VAL A 331 1.85 -3.48 5.45
N GLN A 332 2.48 -2.82 4.49
CA GLN A 332 1.84 -1.76 3.70
C GLN A 332 0.63 -2.26 2.91
N ALA A 333 0.73 -3.41 2.22
CA ALA A 333 -0.38 -3.97 1.45
C ALA A 333 -1.53 -4.43 2.36
N LEU A 334 -1.19 -5.00 3.53
CA LEU A 334 -2.17 -5.38 4.55
C LEU A 334 -2.92 -4.15 5.09
N VAL A 335 -2.23 -3.05 5.38
CA VAL A 335 -2.87 -1.81 5.86
C VAL A 335 -3.77 -1.20 4.79
N VAL A 336 -3.34 -1.16 3.53
CA VAL A 336 -4.19 -0.67 2.42
C VAL A 336 -5.43 -1.55 2.27
N GLY A 337 -5.26 -2.88 2.26
CA GLY A 337 -6.39 -3.82 2.20
C GLY A 337 -7.35 -3.66 3.39
N ALA A 338 -6.81 -3.62 4.62
CA ALA A 338 -7.58 -3.44 5.84
C ALA A 338 -8.37 -2.14 5.82
N GLY A 339 -7.69 -1.03 5.55
CA GLY A 339 -8.29 0.29 5.53
C GLY A 339 -9.39 0.41 4.45
N THR A 340 -9.16 -0.18 3.28
CA THR A 340 -10.17 -0.19 2.21
C THR A 340 -11.36 -1.08 2.56
N SER A 341 -11.14 -2.28 3.11
CA SER A 341 -12.21 -3.19 3.55
C SER A 341 -13.01 -2.61 4.71
N LEU A 342 -12.36 -1.99 5.69
CA LEU A 342 -13.02 -1.30 6.80
C LEU A 342 -13.84 -0.10 6.30
N TRP A 343 -13.29 0.67 5.36
CA TRP A 343 -13.99 1.82 4.79
C TRP A 343 -15.26 1.40 4.05
N ILE A 344 -15.17 0.45 3.12
CA ILE A 344 -16.35 0.00 2.37
C ILE A 344 -17.38 -0.67 3.28
N ALA A 345 -16.95 -1.48 4.25
CA ALA A 345 -17.84 -2.12 5.21
C ALA A 345 -18.51 -1.10 6.13
N GLY A 346 -17.77 -0.13 6.65
CA GLY A 346 -18.28 0.91 7.54
C GLY A 346 -19.22 1.89 6.83
N LEU A 347 -18.83 2.38 5.65
CA LEU A 347 -19.64 3.31 4.88
C LEU A 347 -20.96 2.65 4.43
N SER A 348 -20.90 1.45 3.86
CA SER A 348 -22.11 0.74 3.45
C SER A 348 -22.99 0.35 4.64
N LEU A 349 -22.41 -0.03 5.79
CA LEU A 349 -23.18 -0.27 7.02
C LEU A 349 -23.93 1.00 7.44
N ALA A 350 -23.24 2.14 7.51
CA ALA A 350 -23.85 3.41 7.90
C ALA A 350 -25.00 3.80 6.95
N MET A 351 -24.79 3.65 5.64
CA MET A 351 -25.83 3.92 4.64
C MET A 351 -27.02 2.96 4.79
N ILE A 352 -26.78 1.66 5.00
CA ILE A 352 -27.84 0.66 5.13
C ILE A 352 -28.63 0.85 6.42
N VAL A 353 -27.97 1.19 7.53
CA VAL A 353 -28.62 1.52 8.80
C VAL A 353 -29.47 2.78 8.67
N GLY A 354 -28.94 3.83 8.02
CA GLY A 354 -29.70 5.04 7.70
C GLY A 354 -30.92 4.72 6.83
N ALA A 355 -30.75 3.92 5.77
CA ALA A 355 -31.84 3.45 4.92
C ALA A 355 -32.90 2.65 5.69
N ALA A 356 -32.46 1.80 6.63
CA ALA A 356 -33.32 0.93 7.40
C ALA A 356 -34.18 1.72 8.41
N ARG A 357 -33.59 2.72 9.07
CA ARG A 357 -34.21 3.46 10.19
C ARG A 357 -34.90 4.76 9.79
N GLU A 358 -34.30 5.54 8.91
CA GLU A 358 -34.74 6.92 8.60
C GLU A 358 -35.13 7.11 7.12
N GLY A 359 -34.78 6.13 6.27
CA GLY A 359 -35.17 6.12 4.87
C GLY A 359 -34.01 6.37 3.90
N VAL A 360 -34.31 6.25 2.61
CA VAL A 360 -33.30 6.16 1.55
C VAL A 360 -32.57 7.50 1.33
N SER A 361 -33.21 8.63 1.63
CA SER A 361 -32.60 9.97 1.54
C SER A 361 -31.41 10.12 2.50
N VAL A 362 -31.53 9.61 3.73
CA VAL A 362 -30.45 9.64 4.73
C VAL A 362 -29.27 8.79 4.27
N ALA A 363 -29.55 7.61 3.71
CA ALA A 363 -28.52 6.77 3.11
C ALA A 363 -27.76 7.49 1.98
N ALA A 364 -28.48 8.19 1.09
CA ALA A 364 -27.87 8.96 0.01
C ALA A 364 -26.98 10.11 0.54
N MET A 365 -27.41 10.81 1.59
CA MET A 365 -26.61 11.86 2.23
C MET A 365 -25.32 11.32 2.84
N ILE A 366 -25.40 10.21 3.60
CA ILE A 366 -24.23 9.52 4.16
C ILE A 366 -23.29 9.07 3.03
N GLY A 367 -23.84 8.52 1.95
CA GLY A 367 -23.07 8.10 0.78
C GLY A 367 -22.35 9.27 0.10
N ALA A 368 -23.03 10.40 -0.10
CA ALA A 368 -22.44 11.59 -0.69
C ALA A 368 -21.29 12.15 0.16
N LEU A 369 -21.47 12.19 1.49
CA LEU A 369 -20.42 12.59 2.42
C LEU A 369 -19.22 11.64 2.36
N GLY A 370 -19.46 10.32 2.41
CA GLY A 370 -18.41 9.32 2.29
C GLY A 370 -17.66 9.39 0.96
N LEU A 371 -18.35 9.63 -0.15
CA LEU A 371 -17.74 9.85 -1.45
C LEU A 371 -16.87 11.11 -1.47
N GLY A 372 -17.38 12.22 -0.91
CA GLY A 372 -16.64 13.48 -0.78
C GLY A 372 -15.37 13.35 0.07
N VAL A 373 -15.45 12.66 1.21
CA VAL A 373 -14.30 12.39 2.08
C VAL A 373 -13.25 11.54 1.36
N GLY A 374 -13.68 10.46 0.70
CA GLY A 374 -12.79 9.61 -0.10
C GLY A 374 -12.07 10.42 -1.19
N LEU A 375 -12.82 11.21 -1.96
CA LEU A 375 -12.27 12.05 -3.02
C LEU A 375 -11.28 13.11 -2.47
N LEU A 376 -11.59 13.74 -1.35
CA LEU A 376 -10.70 14.73 -0.72
C LEU A 376 -9.38 14.10 -0.27
N ALA A 377 -9.44 12.92 0.36
CA ALA A 377 -8.26 12.16 0.76
C ALA A 377 -7.38 11.79 -0.45
N PHE A 378 -8.01 11.34 -1.54
CA PHE A 378 -7.32 11.05 -2.80
C PHE A 378 -6.70 12.29 -3.44
N ARG A 379 -7.41 13.43 -3.47
CA ARG A 379 -6.86 14.69 -4.00
C ARG A 379 -5.67 15.18 -3.19
N ARG A 380 -5.75 15.14 -1.86
CA ARG A 380 -4.66 15.57 -0.97
C ARG A 380 -3.40 14.73 -1.16
N SER A 381 -3.55 13.41 -1.28
CA SER A 381 -2.43 12.49 -1.53
C SER A 381 -1.86 12.65 -2.95
N SER A 382 -2.72 12.79 -3.96
CA SER A 382 -2.31 12.97 -5.36
C SER A 382 -1.64 14.32 -5.63
N ALA A 383 -2.08 15.40 -4.97
CA ALA A 383 -1.47 16.73 -5.12
C ALA A 383 0.01 16.73 -4.74
N ARG A 384 0.37 16.00 -3.67
CA ARG A 384 1.75 15.85 -3.22
C ARG A 384 2.60 15.12 -4.27
N LEU A 385 2.09 14.05 -4.87
CA LEU A 385 2.77 13.33 -5.94
C LEU A 385 2.94 14.20 -7.20
N ALA A 386 1.90 14.95 -7.58
CA ALA A 386 1.95 15.84 -8.74
C ALA A 386 2.97 16.97 -8.55
N GLN A 387 3.03 17.57 -7.35
CA GLN A 387 4.05 18.57 -7.01
C GLN A 387 5.46 17.99 -7.10
N MET A 388 5.70 16.77 -6.59
CA MET A 388 7.02 16.13 -6.68
C MET A 388 7.40 15.76 -8.12
N ALA A 389 6.45 15.28 -8.92
CA ALA A 389 6.70 15.00 -10.34
C ALA A 389 7.04 16.28 -11.12
N LEU A 390 6.35 17.39 -10.82
CA LEU A 390 6.65 18.69 -11.41
C LEU A 390 8.01 19.22 -10.95
N LEU A 391 8.35 19.03 -9.66
CA LEU A 391 9.65 19.38 -9.12
C LEU A 391 10.78 18.60 -9.79
N ARG A 392 10.62 17.28 -10.00
CA ARG A 392 11.63 16.47 -10.72
C ARG A 392 11.82 16.94 -12.16
N ARG A 393 10.73 17.25 -12.88
CA ARG A 393 10.82 17.83 -14.23
C ARG A 393 11.54 19.19 -14.24
N ARG A 394 11.29 20.04 -13.24
CA ARG A 394 12.00 21.32 -13.08
C ARG A 394 13.50 21.10 -12.82
N PHE A 395 13.84 20.16 -11.95
CA PHE A 395 15.23 19.78 -11.66
C PHE A 395 15.97 19.25 -12.90
N ASP A 396 15.30 18.41 -13.69
CA ASP A 396 15.86 17.89 -14.94
C ASP A 396 15.99 18.98 -16.01
N ALA A 397 15.16 20.03 -15.96
CA ALA A 397 15.28 21.21 -16.80
C ALA A 397 16.31 22.24 -16.29
N GLY A 398 17.00 21.98 -15.17
CA GLY A 398 18.02 22.87 -14.62
C GLY A 398 17.49 24.06 -13.82
N ALA A 399 16.23 24.04 -13.39
CA ALA A 399 15.63 25.14 -12.65
C ALA A 399 16.22 25.29 -11.23
N PRO A 400 16.34 26.52 -10.69
CA PRO A 400 16.79 26.71 -9.32
C PRO A 400 15.84 26.03 -8.32
N LEU A 401 16.43 25.49 -7.26
CA LEU A 401 15.77 24.79 -6.16
C LEU A 401 15.88 25.61 -4.88
N SER A 402 14.78 25.69 -4.12
CA SER A 402 14.86 26.10 -2.72
C SER A 402 15.48 25.00 -1.85
N LEU A 403 15.81 25.32 -0.59
CA LEU A 403 16.29 24.33 0.37
C LEU A 403 15.23 23.26 0.67
N GLY A 404 13.98 23.67 0.84
CA GLY A 404 12.83 22.77 0.96
C GLY A 404 12.66 21.85 -0.25
N GLU A 405 12.84 22.39 -1.46
CA GLU A 405 12.75 21.60 -2.70
C GLU A 405 13.89 20.58 -2.84
N ALA A 406 15.14 20.98 -2.53
CA ALA A 406 16.29 20.07 -2.56
C ALA A 406 16.14 18.92 -1.56
N THR A 407 15.74 19.21 -0.32
CA THR A 407 15.50 18.15 0.69
C THR A 407 14.33 17.24 0.31
N GLY A 408 13.30 17.77 -0.36
CA GLY A 408 12.21 16.98 -0.92
C GLY A 408 12.65 16.03 -2.04
N LEU A 409 13.56 16.47 -2.92
CA LEU A 409 14.14 15.61 -3.97
C LEU A 409 14.97 14.48 -3.38
N LEU A 410 15.76 14.77 -2.35
CA LEU A 410 16.56 13.76 -1.63
C LEU A 410 15.66 12.70 -0.97
N ASP A 411 14.60 13.12 -0.26
CA ASP A 411 13.59 12.21 0.33
C ASP A 411 12.97 11.28 -0.73
N VAL A 412 12.63 11.82 -1.91
CA VAL A 412 12.00 11.05 -2.99
C VAL A 412 12.98 10.08 -3.63
N ALA A 413 14.23 10.49 -3.85
CA ALA A 413 15.27 9.62 -4.41
C ALA A 413 15.50 8.40 -3.50
N GLU A 414 15.65 8.60 -2.18
CA GLU A 414 15.79 7.49 -1.24
C GLU A 414 14.56 6.59 -1.19
N ALA A 415 13.36 7.17 -1.13
CA ALA A 415 12.12 6.39 -1.08
C ALA A 415 11.90 5.56 -2.36
N ALA A 416 12.45 6.00 -3.49
CA ALA A 416 12.42 5.27 -4.76
C ALA A 416 13.54 4.21 -4.86
N GLY A 417 14.48 4.17 -3.91
CA GLY A 417 15.68 3.34 -3.99
C GLY A 417 16.66 3.80 -5.07
N GLU A 418 16.60 5.06 -5.48
CA GLU A 418 17.57 5.65 -6.41
C GLU A 418 18.90 5.89 -5.67
N PRO A 419 20.05 5.44 -6.20
CA PRO A 419 21.33 5.68 -5.58
C PRO A 419 21.68 7.19 -5.61
N LEU A 420 22.03 7.75 -4.45
CA LEU A 420 22.51 9.12 -4.30
C LEU A 420 23.96 9.23 -4.80
N THR A 421 24.12 9.23 -6.12
CA THR A 421 25.42 9.37 -6.79
C THR A 421 25.96 10.79 -6.68
N ASP A 422 27.29 10.96 -6.75
CA ASP A 422 27.92 12.27 -6.73
C ASP A 422 27.39 13.20 -7.82
N ASP A 423 27.10 12.68 -9.02
CA ASP A 423 26.53 13.47 -10.12
C ASP A 423 25.18 14.09 -9.74
N LEU A 424 24.28 13.28 -9.15
CA LEU A 424 22.99 13.74 -8.68
C LEU A 424 23.16 14.81 -7.59
N LEU A 425 24.03 14.55 -6.60
CA LEU A 425 24.25 15.45 -5.47
C LEU A 425 24.89 16.77 -5.89
N ARG A 426 25.86 16.74 -6.81
CA ARG A 426 26.44 17.93 -7.44
C ARG A 426 25.39 18.75 -8.18
N ARG A 427 24.53 18.11 -8.97
CA ARG A 427 23.43 18.80 -9.67
C ARG A 427 22.45 19.45 -8.70
N ILE A 428 22.11 18.78 -7.60
CA ILE A 428 21.25 19.33 -6.56
C ILE A 428 21.90 20.56 -5.93
N LEU A 429 23.17 20.48 -5.51
CA LEU A 429 23.89 21.63 -4.95
C LEU A 429 24.01 22.78 -5.95
N ALA A 430 24.40 22.51 -7.20
CA ALA A 430 24.53 23.54 -8.22
C ALA A 430 23.22 24.33 -8.40
N GLN A 431 22.08 23.64 -8.43
CA GLN A 431 20.75 24.25 -8.56
C GLN A 431 20.20 24.82 -7.24
N LEU A 432 20.79 24.54 -6.09
CA LEU A 432 20.32 24.98 -4.78
C LEU A 432 20.56 26.48 -4.55
N HIS A 433 19.48 27.24 -4.49
CA HIS A 433 19.44 28.68 -4.24
C HIS A 433 18.48 28.96 -3.08
N PRO A 434 18.93 28.78 -1.83
CA PRO A 434 18.09 28.96 -0.66
C PRO A 434 17.66 30.43 -0.53
N SER A 435 16.42 30.64 -0.10
CA SER A 435 15.93 31.97 0.28
C SER A 435 16.53 32.41 1.62
N ILE A 436 16.58 33.73 1.86
CA ILE A 436 17.08 34.29 3.14
C ILE A 436 16.33 33.68 4.33
N GLY A 437 15.01 33.47 4.19
CA GLY A 437 14.17 32.86 5.23
C GLY A 437 14.58 31.43 5.57
N GLU A 438 14.99 30.64 4.57
CA GLU A 438 15.45 29.26 4.77
C GLU A 438 16.78 29.19 5.53
N LEU A 439 17.57 30.27 5.57
CA LEU A 439 18.87 30.36 6.27
C LEU A 439 18.77 30.94 7.70
N ILE A 440 17.61 31.45 8.12
CA ILE A 440 17.41 31.94 9.50
C ILE A 440 17.77 30.88 10.55
N PRO A 441 17.38 29.61 10.42
CA PRO A 441 17.69 28.59 11.41
C PRO A 441 19.18 28.39 11.68
N VAL A 442 20.05 28.40 10.64
CA VAL A 442 21.50 28.25 10.85
C VAL A 442 22.11 29.48 11.51
N ARG A 443 21.59 30.68 11.21
CA ARG A 443 22.04 31.93 11.86
C ARG A 443 21.72 31.96 13.35
N GLN A 444 20.59 31.38 13.72
CA GLN A 444 20.12 31.30 15.10
C GLN A 444 20.62 30.05 15.84
N SER A 445 21.31 29.13 15.16
CA SER A 445 21.76 27.91 15.82
C SER A 445 22.89 28.21 16.82
N PRO A 446 23.02 27.41 17.90
CA PRO A 446 24.04 27.65 18.91
C PRO A 446 25.45 27.65 18.31
N LEU A 447 26.31 28.54 18.80
CA LEU A 447 27.73 28.51 18.46
C LEU A 447 28.34 27.19 18.94
N ALA A 448 29.02 26.51 18.03
CA ALA A 448 29.88 25.40 18.38
C ALA A 448 31.06 25.92 19.22
N LYS A 449 31.30 25.27 20.37
CA LYS A 449 32.35 25.67 21.30
C LYS A 449 33.72 25.74 20.58
N GLY A 450 34.33 26.93 20.58
CA GLY A 450 35.76 27.11 20.28
C GLY A 450 36.18 27.40 18.83
N VAL A 451 35.24 27.57 17.86
CA VAL A 451 35.62 27.73 16.42
C VAL A 451 34.83 28.83 15.69
N GLY A 452 33.97 29.59 16.39
CA GLY A 452 33.19 30.67 15.74
C GLY A 452 32.25 30.19 14.62
N CYS A 453 31.84 28.92 14.66
CA CYS A 453 30.98 28.29 13.66
C CYS A 453 29.63 27.91 14.28
N ARG A 454 28.58 27.97 13.48
CA ARG A 454 27.23 27.48 13.76
C ARG A 454 26.89 26.45 12.68
N TRP A 455 26.16 25.41 13.02
CA TRP A 455 25.63 24.52 12.01
C TRP A 455 24.25 24.01 12.35
N ILE A 456 23.56 23.49 11.34
CA ILE A 456 22.25 22.89 11.47
C ILE A 456 22.05 21.83 10.39
N THR A 457 21.44 20.70 10.75
CA THR A 457 21.13 19.62 9.80
C THR A 457 19.73 19.86 9.22
N TYR A 458 19.67 20.21 7.94
CA TYR A 458 18.41 20.42 7.22
C TYR A 458 17.79 19.13 6.72
N TRP A 459 18.59 18.09 6.45
CA TRP A 459 18.10 16.78 6.01
C TRP A 459 19.10 15.69 6.37
N GLU A 460 18.57 14.52 6.70
CA GLU A 460 19.33 13.32 7.01
C GLU A 460 18.58 12.14 6.39
N GLY A 461 19.28 11.38 5.57
CA GLY A 461 18.75 10.27 4.81
C GLY A 461 19.01 8.91 5.46
N THR A 462 18.22 7.94 5.07
CA THR A 462 18.41 6.52 5.43
C THR A 462 19.68 5.91 4.84
N SER A 463 20.24 6.52 3.80
CA SER A 463 21.52 6.14 3.19
C SER A 463 22.76 6.65 3.94
N GLY A 464 22.57 7.42 5.02
CA GLY A 464 23.67 8.03 5.78
C GLY A 464 24.16 9.38 5.22
N TRP A 465 23.57 9.87 4.14
CA TRP A 465 23.82 11.23 3.67
C TRP A 465 23.08 12.28 4.52
N ALA A 466 23.67 13.46 4.68
CA ALA A 466 23.04 14.59 5.36
C ALA A 466 23.30 15.91 4.63
N LEU A 467 22.32 16.81 4.63
CA LEU A 467 22.47 18.20 4.17
C LEU A 467 22.58 19.11 5.38
N VAL A 468 23.76 19.70 5.57
CA VAL A 468 24.13 20.53 6.71
C VAL A 468 24.45 21.93 6.24
N ALA A 469 23.94 22.96 6.92
CA ALA A 469 24.43 24.32 6.73
C ALA A 469 25.46 24.65 7.79
N VAL A 470 26.50 25.37 7.41
CA VAL A 470 27.52 25.89 8.31
C VAL A 470 27.61 27.40 8.13
N ALA A 471 27.37 28.16 9.19
CA ALA A 471 27.55 29.59 9.24
C ALA A 471 28.79 29.92 10.09
N ARG A 472 29.71 30.69 9.53
CA ARG A 472 30.95 31.12 10.16
C ARG A 472 30.85 32.60 10.50
N GLU A 473 31.14 32.95 11.74
CA GLU A 473 31.25 34.36 12.17
C GLU A 473 32.40 35.06 11.40
N PRO A 474 32.36 36.39 11.27
CA PRO A 474 33.41 37.14 10.58
C PRO A 474 34.81 36.82 11.14
N GLY A 475 35.74 36.44 10.27
CA GLY A 475 37.11 36.07 10.64
C GLY A 475 37.26 34.68 11.28
N ALA A 476 36.19 33.92 11.46
CA ALA A 476 36.28 32.56 11.99
C ALA A 476 37.01 31.63 11.01
N ALA A 477 37.95 30.84 11.53
CA ALA A 477 38.69 29.83 10.80
C ALA A 477 38.58 28.47 11.50
N THR A 478 38.42 27.41 10.72
CA THR A 478 38.53 26.05 11.25
C THR A 478 39.99 25.73 11.58
N PRO A 479 40.28 24.81 12.52
CA PRO A 479 41.60 24.19 12.58
C PRO A 479 41.88 23.43 11.27
N ILE A 480 43.14 23.06 11.06
CA ILE A 480 43.51 22.13 9.99
C ILE A 480 42.86 20.79 10.31
N HIS A 481 42.03 20.26 9.41
CA HIS A 481 41.29 19.02 9.63
C HIS A 481 41.02 18.26 8.34
N ALA A 482 40.64 16.99 8.50
CA ALA A 482 40.12 16.14 7.44
C ALA A 482 38.87 15.37 7.93
N HIS A 483 37.89 15.20 7.06
CA HIS A 483 36.58 14.67 7.41
C HIS A 483 36.57 13.12 7.41
N PRO A 484 35.78 12.45 8.28
CA PRO A 484 35.58 10.99 8.21
C PRO A 484 34.54 10.58 7.15
N HIS A 485 34.06 11.54 6.35
CA HIS A 485 33.01 11.37 5.37
C HIS A 485 33.34 12.15 4.11
N ARG A 486 32.77 11.70 2.99
CA ARG A 486 32.78 12.47 1.73
C ARG A 486 31.98 13.76 1.91
N LEU A 487 32.45 14.86 1.34
CA LEU A 487 31.80 16.16 1.46
C LEU A 487 31.68 16.84 0.09
N LEU A 488 30.47 17.30 -0.22
CA LEU A 488 30.18 18.18 -1.35
C LEU A 488 29.56 19.46 -0.79
N GLY A 489 30.24 20.59 -0.97
CA GLY A 489 29.88 21.89 -0.42
C GLY A 489 29.49 22.90 -1.49
N LYS A 490 28.70 23.89 -1.11
CA LYS A 490 28.40 25.08 -1.91
C LYS A 490 28.40 26.32 -1.04
N ALA A 491 29.21 27.31 -1.40
CA ALA A 491 29.17 28.63 -0.78
C ALA A 491 27.87 29.38 -1.16
N ILE A 492 27.14 29.85 -0.16
CA ILE A 492 25.83 30.51 -0.33
C ILE A 492 25.91 32.00 0.00
N GLU A 493 26.56 32.38 1.09
CA GLU A 493 26.63 33.76 1.56
C GLU A 493 28.03 34.08 2.05
N GLY A 494 28.46 35.34 1.90
CA GLY A 494 29.80 35.77 2.25
C GLY A 494 30.86 35.22 1.30
N VAL A 495 32.12 35.35 1.72
CA VAL A 495 33.27 34.84 0.99
C VAL A 495 34.00 33.87 1.91
N LEU A 496 34.27 32.68 1.40
CA LEU A 496 35.07 31.68 2.10
C LEU A 496 36.45 31.60 1.45
N GLU A 497 37.44 31.17 2.22
CA GLU A 497 38.74 30.77 1.71
C GLU A 497 39.02 29.35 2.18
N GLU A 498 39.39 28.49 1.24
CA GLU A 498 39.84 27.13 1.51
C GLU A 498 41.34 27.03 1.26
N THR A 499 42.08 26.61 2.28
CA THR A 499 43.50 26.26 2.16
C THR A 499 43.64 24.76 2.26
N ARG A 500 44.15 24.11 1.20
CA ARG A 500 44.33 22.65 1.12
C ARG A 500 45.78 22.28 1.39
N PHE A 501 45.97 21.16 2.06
CA PHE A 501 47.28 20.66 2.46
C PHE A 501 47.54 19.26 1.90
N ALA A 502 48.80 18.97 1.59
CA ALA A 502 49.29 17.62 1.35
C ALA A 502 50.19 17.17 2.50
N GLU A 503 50.05 15.91 2.88
CA GLU A 503 50.84 15.30 3.94
C GLU A 503 52.18 14.82 3.40
N HIS A 504 53.27 15.13 4.13
CA HIS A 504 54.61 14.63 3.85
C HIS A 504 55.02 13.60 4.91
N GLY A 505 55.91 12.67 4.53
CA GLY A 505 56.31 11.54 5.38
C GLY A 505 57.12 11.91 6.64
N ASP A 506 57.50 13.18 6.80
CA ASP A 506 58.20 13.73 7.96
C ASP A 506 57.26 14.34 9.01
N GLY A 507 55.93 14.23 8.82
CA GLY A 507 54.93 14.82 9.72
C GLY A 507 54.63 16.30 9.45
N ALA A 508 55.17 16.86 8.36
CA ALA A 508 54.82 18.20 7.91
C ALA A 508 53.61 18.18 6.95
N LEU A 509 52.84 19.26 6.98
CA LEU A 509 51.82 19.58 5.99
C LEU A 509 52.32 20.69 5.07
N GLU A 510 52.19 20.49 3.76
CA GLU A 510 52.53 21.48 2.74
C GLU A 510 51.24 22.12 2.19
N VAL A 511 51.19 23.45 2.11
CA VAL A 511 50.06 24.17 1.50
C VAL A 511 50.10 23.97 -0.01
N VAL A 512 49.14 23.20 -0.55
CA VAL A 512 49.09 22.88 -1.99
C VAL A 512 48.14 23.78 -2.78
N ALA A 513 47.13 24.35 -2.13
CA ALA A 513 46.21 25.28 -2.77
C ALA A 513 45.63 26.25 -1.75
N ARG A 514 45.34 27.46 -2.20
CA ARG A 514 44.61 28.48 -1.45
C ARG A 514 43.61 29.13 -2.41
N GLU A 515 42.32 28.89 -2.18
CA GLU A 515 41.25 29.27 -3.10
C GLU A 515 40.20 30.12 -2.39
N VAL A 516 39.85 31.24 -3.02
CA VAL A 516 38.77 32.11 -2.56
C VAL A 516 37.47 31.66 -3.20
N LEU A 517 36.52 31.24 -2.35
CA LEU A 517 35.24 30.68 -2.70
C LEU A 517 34.17 31.76 -2.58
N GLY A 518 33.77 32.30 -3.74
CA GLY A 518 32.67 33.24 -3.86
C GLY A 518 31.29 32.57 -3.86
N HIS A 519 30.24 33.37 -4.03
CA HIS A 519 28.87 32.88 -4.13
C HIS A 519 28.73 31.79 -5.23
N ASN A 520 28.07 30.69 -4.89
CA ASN A 520 27.88 29.50 -5.71
C ASN A 520 29.14 28.66 -6.02
N ALA A 521 30.30 28.97 -5.45
CA ALA A 521 31.47 28.10 -5.58
C ALA A 521 31.18 26.72 -4.95
N LEU A 522 31.50 25.66 -5.70
CA LEU A 522 31.38 24.27 -5.25
C LEU A 522 32.71 23.81 -4.67
N VAL A 523 32.63 23.02 -3.60
CA VAL A 523 33.80 22.47 -2.88
C VAL A 523 33.61 20.97 -2.76
N GLU A 524 34.68 20.20 -2.93
CA GLU A 524 34.64 18.75 -2.78
C GLU A 524 35.80 18.27 -1.92
N SER A 525 35.51 17.34 -1.02
CA SER A 525 36.49 16.71 -0.15
C SER A 525 36.26 15.20 -0.11
N ASP A 526 37.33 14.45 -0.31
CA ASP A 526 37.34 12.99 -0.31
C ASP A 526 37.66 12.45 1.10
N GLY A 527 36.96 13.01 2.09
CA GLY A 527 37.07 12.63 3.49
C GLY A 527 38.48 12.81 4.04
N ARG A 528 39.06 11.72 4.56
CA ARG A 528 40.29 11.75 5.37
C ARG A 528 41.55 12.12 4.57
N ALA A 529 41.47 12.03 3.24
CA ALA A 529 42.56 12.38 2.34
C ALA A 529 42.62 13.89 2.04
N SER A 530 41.50 14.60 2.20
CA SER A 530 41.42 16.03 1.95
C SER A 530 41.62 16.80 3.24
N ILE A 531 42.86 17.25 3.47
CA ILE A 531 43.24 18.06 4.63
C ILE A 531 43.08 19.54 4.26
N HIS A 532 42.29 20.28 5.03
CA HIS A 532 42.03 21.68 4.72
C HIS A 532 41.77 22.57 5.94
N VAL A 533 41.80 23.87 5.69
CA VAL A 533 41.30 24.93 6.56
C VAL A 533 40.29 25.74 5.77
N VAL A 534 39.14 26.02 6.39
CA VAL A 534 38.12 26.90 5.81
C VAL A 534 37.95 28.12 6.70
N ARG A 535 37.99 29.31 6.08
CA ARG A 535 37.92 30.59 6.76
C ARG A 535 36.87 31.51 6.15
N ALA A 536 36.18 32.29 6.99
CA ALA A 536 35.32 33.38 6.53
C ALA A 536 36.14 34.65 6.27
N LEU A 537 36.02 35.20 5.06
CA LEU A 537 36.62 36.48 4.68
C LEU A 537 35.59 37.61 4.73
N GLY A 538 36.08 38.80 5.10
CA GLY A 538 35.29 40.03 5.11
C GLY A 538 34.51 40.29 6.41
N PRO A 539 33.71 41.37 6.44
CA PRO A 539 33.05 41.85 7.66
C PRO A 539 31.74 41.11 8.00
N GLY A 540 31.21 40.29 7.09
CA GLY A 540 29.96 39.56 7.26
C GLY A 540 30.17 38.08 7.58
N ALA A 541 29.13 37.44 8.13
CA ALA A 541 29.14 35.98 8.30
C ALA A 541 29.13 35.28 6.93
N ALA A 542 29.80 34.12 6.84
CA ALA A 542 29.83 33.32 5.63
C ALA A 542 29.08 32.00 5.84
N ILE A 543 28.22 31.61 4.89
CA ILE A 543 27.38 30.42 4.98
C ILE A 543 27.64 29.51 3.77
N ASP A 544 27.87 28.24 4.03
CA ASP A 544 27.88 27.18 3.02
C ASP A 544 26.93 26.04 3.38
N LEU A 545 26.46 25.33 2.34
CA LEU A 545 25.65 24.13 2.43
C LEU A 545 26.47 22.92 2.01
N GLN A 546 26.46 21.88 2.84
CA GLN A 546 27.31 20.70 2.70
C GLN A 546 26.45 19.44 2.68
N LEU A 547 26.56 18.66 1.61
CA LEU A 547 26.14 17.26 1.57
C LEU A 547 27.29 16.41 2.11
N ARG A 548 27.04 15.78 3.27
CA ARG A 548 27.99 14.92 3.97
C ARG A 548 27.57 13.48 3.78
N GLY A 549 28.47 12.65 3.29
CA GLY A 549 28.25 11.23 3.03
C GLY A 549 28.29 10.37 4.30
N PRO A 550 28.04 9.06 4.15
CA PRO A 550 28.16 8.11 5.25
C PRO A 550 29.60 8.07 5.80
N GLU A 551 29.73 7.92 7.11
CA GLU A 551 31.03 7.84 7.79
C GLU A 551 31.69 6.48 7.56
N ASP A 552 33.03 6.47 7.45
CA ASP A 552 33.82 5.26 7.22
C ASP A 552 34.17 4.49 8.52
N GLY A 553 33.61 4.91 9.66
CA GLY A 553 33.83 4.31 10.98
C GLY A 553 35.12 4.74 11.68
N ARG A 554 35.93 5.61 11.07
CA ARG A 554 37.13 6.20 11.68
C ARG A 554 36.85 7.64 12.09
N PRO A 555 37.45 8.17 13.18
CA PRO A 555 37.21 9.55 13.58
C PRO A 555 37.81 10.56 12.59
N GLY A 556 37.39 11.82 12.63
CA GLY A 556 38.04 12.89 11.86
C GLY A 556 39.50 13.10 12.30
N ARG A 557 40.31 13.71 11.41
CA ARG A 557 41.70 14.08 11.73
C ARG A 557 41.75 15.58 12.01
N ARG A 558 42.42 15.98 13.08
CA ARG A 558 42.74 17.38 13.37
C ARG A 558 44.25 17.52 13.45
N PHE A 559 44.78 18.64 12.99
CA PHE A 559 46.21 18.91 13.02
C PHE A 559 46.48 20.20 13.79
N VAL A 560 47.37 20.13 14.77
CA VAL A 560 47.74 21.24 15.64
C VAL A 560 49.19 21.62 15.37
N VAL A 561 49.46 22.89 15.11
CA VAL A 561 50.82 23.41 14.86
C VAL A 561 51.64 23.32 16.15
N GLU A 562 52.86 22.81 16.06
CA GLU A 562 53.74 22.72 17.22
C GLU A 562 54.35 24.09 17.58
N GLY A 563 54.22 24.52 18.84
CA GLY A 563 54.93 25.68 19.38
C GLY A 563 54.33 27.07 19.11
N SER A 564 53.22 27.19 18.36
CA SER A 564 52.52 28.46 18.12
C SER A 564 51.04 28.28 17.77
N SER A 565 50.27 29.37 17.80
CA SER A 565 48.93 29.41 17.19
C SER A 565 49.05 29.54 15.68
N LEU A 566 48.28 28.75 14.92
CA LEU A 566 48.24 28.82 13.46
C LEU A 566 47.78 30.22 13.02
N ASP A 567 48.69 30.96 12.37
CA ASP A 567 48.35 32.18 11.64
C ASP A 567 48.00 31.82 10.19
N VAL A 568 46.70 31.65 9.93
CA VAL A 568 46.18 31.28 8.60
C VAL A 568 46.43 32.41 7.59
N ASP A 569 46.56 33.66 8.03
CA ASP A 569 46.82 34.79 7.13
C ASP A 569 48.20 34.69 6.50
N ALA A 570 49.19 34.25 7.27
CA ALA A 570 50.59 34.18 6.86
C ALA A 570 50.92 33.01 5.90
N LEU A 571 50.02 32.04 5.72
CA LEU A 571 50.28 30.84 4.90
C LEU A 571 50.25 31.12 3.39
N ALA A 572 51.36 30.86 2.70
CA ALA A 572 51.46 30.86 1.24
C ALA A 572 51.49 29.44 0.66
N VAL A 573 51.13 29.30 -0.62
CA VAL A 573 51.27 28.03 -1.34
C VAL A 573 52.75 27.64 -1.39
N GLY A 574 53.06 26.40 -1.01
CA GLY A 574 54.42 25.88 -0.84
C GLY A 574 54.96 25.96 0.60
N ASP A 575 54.28 26.67 1.51
CA ASP A 575 54.69 26.71 2.91
C ASP A 575 54.52 25.34 3.58
N ARG A 576 55.46 25.02 4.47
CA ARG A 576 55.45 23.79 5.26
C ARG A 576 55.21 24.09 6.73
N VAL A 577 54.30 23.35 7.33
CA VAL A 577 53.90 23.49 8.73
C VAL A 577 54.09 22.16 9.43
N VAL A 578 54.91 22.15 10.49
CA VAL A 578 55.07 20.97 11.35
C VAL A 578 53.85 20.87 12.26
N VAL A 579 53.18 19.73 12.24
CA VAL A 579 51.93 19.53 12.97
C VAL A 579 51.95 18.23 13.75
N ARG A 580 51.16 18.20 14.82
CA ARG A 580 50.78 16.98 15.51
C ARG A 580 49.34 16.62 15.13
N GLU A 581 49.13 15.37 14.71
CA GLU A 581 47.79 14.84 14.48
C GLU A 581 47.10 14.51 15.81
N GLU A 582 45.85 14.94 15.92
CA GLU A 582 44.92 14.67 17.01
C GLU A 582 43.60 14.15 16.45
N ILE A 583 42.83 13.47 17.29
CA ILE A 583 41.47 13.04 16.95
C ILE A 583 40.58 14.27 16.89
N ASP A 584 39.85 14.45 15.79
CA ASP A 584 38.81 15.48 15.71
C ASP A 584 37.51 14.94 16.31
N ASP A 585 37.30 15.23 17.59
CA ASP A 585 36.12 14.83 18.38
C ASP A 585 35.04 15.93 18.44
N ARG A 586 35.20 17.01 17.66
CA ARG A 586 34.26 18.13 17.71
C ARG A 586 32.86 17.66 17.32
N PRO A 587 31.80 18.10 18.04
CA PRO A 587 30.43 17.86 17.61
C PRO A 587 30.30 18.40 16.17
N GLY A 588 29.60 17.70 15.28
CA GLY A 588 29.54 18.09 13.87
C GLY A 588 30.60 17.45 12.98
N HIS A 589 31.67 16.87 13.52
CA HIS A 589 32.75 16.25 12.76
C HIS A 589 32.85 14.72 12.92
N GLY A 590 32.21 14.13 13.93
CA GLY A 590 31.90 12.70 14.00
C GLY A 590 30.54 12.45 14.65
N GLY A 591 29.84 11.38 14.23
CA GLY A 591 28.74 10.65 14.87
C GLY A 591 27.58 11.43 15.51
N GLU A 592 27.87 12.28 16.49
CA GLU A 592 26.90 13.07 17.25
C GLU A 592 26.48 14.37 16.53
N GLY A 593 27.28 14.81 15.56
CA GLY A 593 27.09 16.06 14.83
C GLY A 593 25.82 16.17 13.99
N ALA A 594 25.40 15.07 13.36
CA ALA A 594 24.15 15.03 12.62
C ALA A 594 22.92 15.26 13.56
N ALA A 595 23.05 14.91 14.84
CA ALA A 595 21.99 15.03 15.84
C ALA A 595 21.94 16.40 16.55
N ALA A 596 23.03 17.17 16.54
CA ALA A 596 23.15 18.45 17.25
C ALA A 596 22.66 19.63 16.39
N GLY A 597 21.34 19.86 16.44
CA GLY A 597 20.68 21.02 15.78
C GLY A 597 19.49 20.64 14.90
N ARG A 598 18.57 19.81 15.40
CA ARG A 598 17.42 19.36 14.60
C ARG A 598 16.39 20.48 14.43
N VAL A 599 16.13 20.88 13.19
CA VAL A 599 14.86 21.53 12.84
C VAL A 599 13.80 20.43 12.82
N THR A 600 12.86 20.45 13.76
CA THR A 600 11.74 19.51 13.75
C THR A 600 10.94 19.66 12.45
N ARG A 601 10.33 18.59 11.95
CA ARG A 601 9.52 18.57 10.71
C ARG A 601 8.40 19.64 10.70
N ALA A 602 8.03 20.14 11.88
CA ALA A 602 7.07 21.23 12.08
C ALA A 602 7.62 22.63 11.74
N ALA A 603 8.93 22.85 11.88
CA ALA A 603 9.59 24.13 11.59
C ALA A 603 10.05 24.29 10.13
N ARG A 604 9.85 23.26 9.29
CA ARG A 604 10.08 23.33 7.82
C ARG A 604 8.87 23.86 7.02
N ARG A 605 7.77 24.22 7.69
CA ARG A 605 6.51 24.62 7.05
C ARG A 605 6.27 26.11 7.11
#